data_AF-A6EMU8-F1
#
_entry.id   AF-A6EMU8-F1
#
_cell.length_a   1.000
_cell.length_b   1.000
_cell.length_c   1.000
_cell.angle_alpha   90.00
_cell.angle_beta   90.00
_cell.angle_gamma   90.00
#
_symmetry.space_group_name_H-M   'P 1'
#
loop_
_entity.id
_entity.type
_entity.pdbx_description
1 polymer ?
#
loop_
_entity_poly.entity_id
_entity_poly.type
_entity_poly.pdbx_seq_one_letter_code
_entity_poly.pdbx_strand_id
1 'polypeptide(L)' 'MDNPFELIVSRLDSIENLLEKLVNDSNCLTDENHPSKFMTVEELSLYLNLSKGTIYHHTSSRKIPHIRKGKKLYFEKLK' A
#
# COMPACT_ATOMS: atom_id res chain seq x y z
N MET A 1 11.53 13.19 46.94
CA MET A 1 11.95 11.91 46.35
C MET A 1 10.83 11.53 45.41
N ASP A 2 11.03 11.66 44.11
CA ASP A 2 9.99 11.30 43.14
C ASP A 2 9.76 9.79 43.21
N ASN A 3 8.50 9.39 43.10
CA ASN A 3 8.11 8.00 43.22
C ASN A 3 8.68 7.22 42.02
N PRO A 4 9.52 6.18 42.25
CA PRO A 4 10.10 5.41 41.15
C PRO A 4 9.03 4.74 40.28
N PHE A 5 7.85 4.44 40.82
CA PHE A 5 6.73 3.88 40.06
C PHE A 5 6.08 4.91 39.12
N GLU A 6 5.96 6.18 39.53
CA GLU A 6 5.42 7.25 38.66
C GLU A 6 6.35 7.51 37.49
N LEU A 7 7.66 7.45 37.72
CA LEU A 7 8.65 7.57 36.66
C LEU A 7 8.48 6.45 35.63
N ILE A 8 8.28 5.21 36.08
CA ILE A 8 8.06 4.06 35.19
C ILE A 8 6.78 4.24 34.39
N VAL A 9 5.68 4.66 35.02
CA VAL A 9 4.40 4.89 34.33
C VAL A 9 4.55 5.96 33.24
N SER A 10 5.17 7.11 33.55
CA SER A 10 5.38 8.16 32.54
C SER A 10 6.22 7.71 31.34
N ARG A 11 7.17 6.80 31.58
CA ARG A 11 8.01 6.22 30.53
C ARG A 11 7.22 5.25 29.66
N LEU A 12 6.32 4.46 30.26
CA LEU A 12 5.43 3.56 29.53
C LEU A 12 4.47 4.35 28.64
N ASP A 13 3.83 5.41 29.17
CA ASP A 13 2.95 6.28 28.39
C ASP A 13 3.69 6.92 27.20
N SER A 14 4.95 7.34 27.42
CA SER A 14 5.78 7.91 26.37
C SER A 14 6.09 6.90 25.26
N ILE A 15 6.37 5.64 25.62
CA ILE A 15 6.64 4.56 24.67
C ILE A 15 5.37 4.23 23.87
N GLU A 16 4.21 4.16 24.53
CA GLU A 16 2.93 3.86 23.88
C GLU A 16 2.55 4.94 22.85
N ASN A 17 2.67 6.22 23.22
CA ASN A 17 2.45 7.34 22.31
C ASN A 17 3.41 7.33 21.10
N LEU A 18 4.67 6.91 21.28
CA LEU A 18 5.62 6.79 20.18
C LEU A 18 5.27 5.62 19.25
N LEU A 19 4.82 4.50 19.81
CA LEU A 19 4.35 3.35 19.03
C LEU A 19 3.10 3.71 18.24
N GLU A 20 2.14 4.42 18.83
CA GLU A 20 0.93 4.86 18.12
C GLU A 20 1.26 5.80 16.97
N LYS A 21 2.18 6.75 17.16
CA LYS A 21 2.69 7.61 16.09
C LYS A 21 3.37 6.80 14.99
N LEU A 22 4.25 5.86 15.36
CA LEU A 22 4.93 5.01 14.38
C LEU A 22 3.94 4.15 13.61
N VAL A 23 2.91 3.59 14.24
CA VAL A 23 1.86 2.81 13.56
C VAL A 23 1.03 3.70 12.62
N ASN A 24 0.67 4.91 13.06
CA ASN A 24 -0.05 5.86 12.22
C ASN A 24 0.79 6.33 11.02
N ASP A 25 2.10 6.58 11.23
CA ASP A 25 3.04 6.95 10.18
C ASP A 25 3.38 5.76 9.26
N SER A 26 3.48 4.55 9.81
CA SER A 26 3.75 3.34 9.03
C SER A 26 2.52 2.79 8.31
N ASN A 27 1.30 3.11 8.73
CA ASN A 27 0.11 2.98 7.87
C ASN A 27 0.18 3.87 6.61
N CYS A 28 1.14 4.79 6.52
CA CYS A 28 1.47 5.51 5.28
C CYS A 28 2.63 4.85 4.48
N LEU A 29 3.31 3.85 5.05
CA LEU A 29 4.49 3.17 4.48
C LEU A 29 4.32 1.66 4.28
N THR A 30 3.32 1.02 4.89
CA THR A 30 2.88 -0.37 4.62
C THR A 30 1.92 -0.43 3.45
N ASP A 31 2.11 0.51 2.55
CA ASP A 31 1.31 0.73 1.40
C ASP A 31 2.01 0.04 0.21
N GLU A 32 1.60 -1.21 -0.01
CA GLU A 32 1.13 -1.69 -1.33
C GLU A 32 0.00 -0.77 -1.90
N ASN A 33 -0.01 0.52 -1.54
CA ASN A 33 -1.12 1.45 -1.49
C ASN A 33 -0.58 2.88 -1.35
N HIS A 34 0.52 3.23 -2.04
CA HIS A 34 0.49 4.58 -2.60
C HIS A 34 -0.91 4.72 -3.23
N PRO A 35 -1.56 5.89 -3.23
CA PRO A 35 -2.55 6.20 -4.25
C PRO A 35 -1.79 6.29 -5.57
N SER A 36 -1.18 5.17 -5.93
CA SER A 36 -0.46 4.88 -7.12
C SER A 36 -1.58 5.02 -8.11
N LYS A 37 -1.48 6.09 -8.89
CA LYS A 37 -2.24 6.30 -10.10
C LYS A 37 -2.33 5.03 -10.95
N PHE A 38 -1.46 4.04 -10.71
CA PHE A 38 -1.32 2.81 -11.43
C PHE A 38 -1.66 1.56 -10.60
N MET A 39 -2.32 0.62 -11.24
CA MET A 39 -2.62 -0.71 -10.74
C MET A 39 -1.69 -1.74 -11.36
N THR A 40 -1.33 -2.77 -10.61
CA THR A 40 -0.64 -3.96 -11.17
C THR A 40 -1.63 -4.87 -11.92
N VAL A 41 -1.12 -5.89 -12.64
CA VAL A 41 -1.97 -6.91 -13.28
C VAL A 41 -2.84 -7.65 -12.25
N GLU A 42 -2.33 -7.83 -11.04
CA GLU A 42 -3.02 -8.52 -9.94
C GLU A 42 -4.16 -7.66 -9.39
N GLU A 43 -3.89 -6.40 -9.08
CA GLU A 43 -4.92 -5.46 -8.66
C GLU A 43 -5.98 -5.25 -9.74
N LEU A 44 -5.58 -5.14 -11.01
CA LEU A 44 -6.53 -4.98 -12.12
C LEU A 44 -7.42 -6.22 -12.31
N SER A 45 -6.85 -7.41 -12.08
CA SER A 45 -7.58 -8.69 -12.13
C SER A 45 -8.69 -8.73 -11.08
N LEU A 46 -8.38 -8.30 -9.86
CA LEU A 46 -9.35 -8.18 -8.78
C LEU A 46 -10.38 -7.08 -9.05
N TYR A 47 -9.94 -5.93 -9.57
CA TYR A 47 -10.79 -4.77 -9.84
C TYR A 47 -11.83 -5.02 -10.94
N LEU A 48 -11.41 -5.66 -12.05
CA LEU A 48 -12.30 -5.97 -13.17
C LEU A 48 -12.97 -7.34 -13.04
N ASN A 49 -12.61 -8.12 -12.03
CA ASN A 49 -12.99 -9.52 -11.88
C ASN A 49 -12.69 -10.37 -13.14
N LEU A 50 -11.53 -10.13 -13.74
CA LEU A 50 -11.05 -10.82 -14.94
C LEU A 50 -9.82 -11.67 -14.63
N SER A 51 -9.63 -12.77 -15.36
CA SER A 51 -8.41 -13.57 -15.22
C SER A 51 -7.17 -12.79 -15.67
N LYS A 52 -6.00 -13.06 -15.06
CA LYS A 52 -4.72 -12.49 -15.49
C LYS A 52 -4.46 -12.76 -16.98
N GLY A 53 -4.81 -13.95 -17.48
CA GLY A 53 -4.65 -14.32 -18.89
C GLY A 53 -5.48 -13.44 -19.83
N THR A 54 -6.71 -13.12 -19.44
CA THR A 54 -7.58 -12.18 -20.16
C THR A 54 -6.94 -10.79 -20.23
N ILE A 55 -6.40 -10.29 -19.11
CA ILE A 55 -5.70 -9.00 -19.05
C ILE A 55 -4.46 -9.01 -19.95
N TYR A 56 -3.66 -10.08 -19.95
CA TYR A 56 -2.52 -10.20 -20.86
C TYR A 56 -2.95 -10.23 -22.33
N HIS A 57 -4.04 -10.92 -22.66
CA HIS A 57 -4.60 -10.92 -24.01
C HIS A 57 -5.04 -9.52 -24.44
N HIS A 58 -5.71 -8.76 -23.57
CA HIS A 58 -6.08 -7.37 -23.86
C HIS A 58 -4.86 -6.45 -24.01
N THR A 59 -3.82 -6.69 -23.21
CA THR A 59 -2.57 -5.93 -23.29
C THR A 59 -1.83 -6.21 -24.60
N SER A 60 -1.68 -7.48 -24.99
CA SER A 60 -0.97 -7.88 -26.21
C SER A 60 -1.72 -7.53 -27.48
N SER A 61 -3.06 -7.60 -27.45
CA SER A 61 -3.94 -7.12 -28.53
C SER A 61 -4.12 -5.60 -28.55
N ARG A 62 -3.45 -4.85 -27.66
CA ARG A 62 -3.52 -3.38 -27.54
C ARG A 62 -4.94 -2.83 -27.35
N LYS A 63 -5.83 -3.62 -26.73
CA LYS A 63 -7.20 -3.23 -26.41
C LYS A 63 -7.30 -2.31 -25.18
N ILE A 64 -6.34 -2.40 -24.27
CA ILE A 64 -6.28 -1.57 -23.06
C ILE A 64 -4.97 -0.77 -22.98
N PRO A 65 -5.03 0.51 -22.55
CA PRO A 65 -3.83 1.29 -22.26
C PRO A 65 -3.03 0.67 -21.12
N HIS A 66 -1.71 0.61 -21.28
CA HIS A 66 -0.81 0.08 -20.25
C HIS A 66 0.54 0.76 -20.31
N ILE A 67 1.25 0.76 -19.19
CA ILE A 67 2.62 1.25 -19.06
C ILE A 67 3.50 0.06 -18.74
N ARG A 68 4.57 -0.12 -19.51
CA ARG A 68 5.56 -1.17 -19.29
C ARG A 68 6.82 -0.59 -18.65
N LYS A 69 7.19 -1.11 -17.48
CA LYS A 69 8.46 -0.78 -16.81
C LYS A 69 9.24 -2.08 -16.59
N GLY A 70 10.19 -2.34 -17.48
CA GLY A 70 10.95 -3.59 -17.51
C GLY A 70 10.05 -4.81 -17.78
N LYS A 71 9.97 -5.72 -16.79
CA LYS A 71 9.16 -6.94 -16.84
C LYS A 71 7.77 -6.80 -16.20
N LYS A 72 7.40 -5.60 -15.72
CA LYS A 72 6.11 -5.33 -15.07
C LYS A 72 5.21 -4.44 -15.94
N LEU A 73 3.90 -4.68 -15.85
CA LEU A 73 2.84 -3.89 -16.47
C LEU A 73 2.06 -3.13 -15.40
N TYR A 74 1.70 -1.91 -15.73
CA TYR A 74 1.00 -0.96 -14.86
C TYR A 74 -0.17 -0.32 -15.62
N PHE A 75 -1.27 -0.05 -14.94
CA PHE A 75 -2.52 0.42 -15.54
C PHE A 75 -3.06 1.64 -14.80
N GLU A 76 -3.34 2.74 -15.48
CA GLU A 76 -3.91 3.89 -14.78
C GLU A 76 -5.31 3.59 -14.24
N LYS A 77 -5.52 3.86 -12.95
CA LYS A 77 -6.85 3.83 -12.34
C LYS A 77 -7.56 5.12 -12.74
N LEU A 78 -8.61 4.98 -13.56
CA LEU A 78 -9.55 6.07 -13.83
C LEU A 78 -10.27 6.40 -12.51
N LYS A 79 -10.25 7.67 -12.13
CA LYS A 79 -10.98 8.20 -10.97
C LYS A 79 -12.49 8.21 -11.24
#